data_AF-A0A7S4W7I2-F1
#
_entry.id   AF-A0A7S4W7I2-F1
#
_cell.length_a   1.000
_cell.length_b   1.000
_cell.length_c   1.000
_cell.angle_alpha   90.00
_cell.angle_beta   90.00
_cell.angle_gamma   90.00
#
_symmetry.space_group_name_H-M   'P 1'
#
loop_
_entity.id
_entity.type
_entity.pdbx_description
1 polymer ?
#
loop_
_entity_poly.entity_id
_entity_poly.type
_entity_poly.pdbx_seq_one_letter_code
_entity_poly.pdbx_strand_id
1 'polypeptide(L)'
;LKHVGVSPSPSSTVALRVSGRGARTMVALPEASPEVASALELYDLQSRLDEAALALLRRADPARAVEVVEDVGARGAEVRNPSAFVARALHRYPQPRGAVGAAPEAAAPLGAAAALRTLAAPSAATAAAAAGLAGGLSDALAIHPEVLGALDEAAVRRLRSADPERAIEIVEELAAKTDVQNPSAFVVKALASYPHKRGQRGDVEELLARHPAIEASLDEAALSKLKGAEPARAVEIIEDIAAKGDVQNMSAFVVKALGAYPHKRGTPKNVAQVLARYPEVRDALDEAAAVKLGEADPARAVEIIEDIGARGDVRNPSAFVAKALQLYPHKRSGYSEGPPARPAFVAAAYAPSAAAVMGAAGVAQRSGSAVDKELAHNPGVVRGLDAEALRALSQADPGRAVEIIRDVAAKLMQVRNPSAFVMQALKAFPQRRGDPNDVDSALARLPRVRAALDEAALQRLREADPARAVEVIEDVAAKTDVHNPSAFVVKALTAHPLKRGHEDHAAVVLPPVKHFRPTLAASMPRGAPQMHDLNGGTTSSLASTLDEQAQRLLAAADPARAQEILEELAEKAGQVRNASAFVARALQQYPHPRGRRAT
;
A
#
# COMPACT_ATOMS: atom_id res chain seq x y z
N LEU A 1 77.99 -37.93 -0.84
CA LEU A 1 77.06 -38.77 -1.62
C LEU A 1 75.65 -38.60 -1.04
N LYS A 2 74.69 -38.21 -1.88
CA LYS A 2 73.22 -38.38 -1.78
C LYS A 2 72.43 -38.08 -0.47
N HIS A 3 71.47 -37.17 -0.67
CA HIS A 3 70.12 -37.05 -0.09
C HIS A 3 69.89 -36.50 1.32
N VAL A 4 69.56 -35.20 1.31
CA VAL A 4 68.73 -34.43 2.24
C VAL A 4 67.31 -34.99 2.31
N GLY A 5 66.68 -34.93 3.51
CA GLY A 5 65.26 -35.19 3.69
C GLY A 5 64.78 -35.00 5.14
N VAL A 6 64.59 -33.75 5.59
CA VAL A 6 63.90 -33.42 6.85
C VAL A 6 63.04 -32.16 6.65
N SER A 7 61.81 -32.20 7.19
CA SER A 7 60.76 -31.18 7.07
C SER A 7 61.08 -29.85 7.77
N PRO A 8 60.58 -28.71 7.26
CA PRO A 8 60.58 -27.45 8.00
C PRO A 8 59.37 -27.33 8.94
N SER A 9 59.62 -27.20 10.24
CA SER A 9 58.62 -26.77 11.22
C SER A 9 58.44 -25.24 11.15
N PRO A 10 57.22 -24.68 11.06
CA PRO A 10 57.02 -23.24 11.20
C PRO A 10 57.24 -22.81 12.66
N SER A 11 58.03 -21.75 12.84
CA SER A 11 58.55 -21.31 14.12
C SER A 11 57.71 -20.25 14.83
N SER A 12 57.83 -20.25 16.16
CA SER A 12 57.84 -19.04 17.02
C SER A 12 56.61 -18.11 17.03
N THR A 13 55.72 -18.34 18.00
CA THR A 13 54.72 -17.36 18.42
C THR A 13 55.37 -16.26 19.26
N VAL A 14 55.50 -15.05 18.71
CA VAL A 14 55.96 -13.87 19.47
C VAL A 14 54.84 -13.37 20.37
N ALA A 15 55.00 -13.54 21.69
CA ALA A 15 54.03 -13.08 22.68
C ALA A 15 54.16 -11.57 22.95
N LEU A 16 53.42 -10.75 22.20
CA LEU A 16 53.32 -9.31 22.48
C LEU A 16 52.27 -9.04 23.58
N ARG A 17 52.75 -8.66 24.76
CA ARG A 17 51.91 -8.35 25.94
C ARG A 17 51.23 -6.99 25.76
N VAL A 18 49.98 -6.98 25.30
CA VAL A 18 49.14 -5.76 25.29
C VAL A 18 48.16 -5.80 26.45
N SER A 19 48.30 -4.85 27.38
CA SER A 19 47.47 -4.76 28.58
C SER A 19 46.16 -4.00 28.35
N GLY A 20 45.03 -4.67 28.59
CA GLY A 20 43.87 -4.06 29.24
C GLY A 20 42.95 -3.16 28.40
N ARG A 21 42.02 -3.77 27.65
CA ARG A 21 40.61 -3.33 27.61
C ARG A 21 39.71 -4.42 27.03
N GLY A 22 38.85 -5.00 27.87
CA GLY A 22 37.64 -5.74 27.51
C GLY A 22 37.73 -6.66 26.28
N ALA A 23 38.59 -7.68 26.31
CA ALA A 23 38.58 -8.74 25.30
C ALA A 23 37.26 -9.52 25.39
N ARG A 24 36.25 -9.12 24.60
CA ARG A 24 35.10 -9.98 24.30
C ARG A 24 35.65 -11.23 23.63
N THR A 25 35.53 -12.37 24.31
CA THR A 25 35.82 -13.68 23.73
C THR A 25 34.97 -13.83 22.47
N MET A 26 35.60 -13.76 21.30
CA MET A 26 34.94 -14.01 20.03
C MET A 26 34.62 -15.50 19.98
N VAL A 27 33.44 -15.86 20.48
CA VAL A 27 32.91 -17.22 20.37
C VAL A 27 32.84 -17.53 18.88
N ALA A 28 33.64 -18.51 18.43
CA ALA A 28 33.61 -18.96 17.05
C ALA A 28 32.16 -19.34 16.70
N LEU A 29 31.60 -18.69 15.68
CA LEU A 29 30.28 -19.05 15.19
C LEU A 29 30.35 -20.46 14.60
N PRO A 30 29.33 -21.31 14.82
CA PRO A 30 29.29 -22.64 14.22
C PRO A 30 29.33 -22.52 12.69
N GLU A 31 30.05 -23.43 12.04
CA GLU A 31 30.05 -23.51 10.58
C GLU A 31 28.64 -23.84 10.06
N ALA A 32 28.36 -23.46 8.81
CA ALA A 32 27.08 -23.81 8.19
C ALA A 32 27.01 -25.32 7.97
N SER A 33 25.82 -25.91 8.10
CA SER A 33 25.59 -27.29 7.66
C SER A 33 25.95 -27.44 6.18
N PRO A 34 26.50 -28.58 5.74
CA PRO A 34 26.97 -28.76 4.36
C PRO A 34 25.86 -28.53 3.33
N GLU A 35 24.62 -28.90 3.63
CA GLU A 35 23.44 -28.65 2.77
C GLU A 35 23.22 -27.15 2.49
N VAL A 36 23.30 -26.32 3.54
CA VAL A 36 23.18 -24.85 3.43
C VAL A 36 24.39 -24.26 2.69
N ALA A 37 25.59 -24.81 2.89
CA ALA A 37 26.77 -24.39 2.14
C ALA A 37 26.64 -24.68 0.64
N SER A 38 26.23 -25.91 0.27
CA SER A 38 25.99 -26.29 -1.11
C SER A 38 24.85 -25.48 -1.76
N ALA A 39 23.78 -25.15 -1.02
CA ALA A 39 22.72 -24.29 -1.53
C ALA A 39 23.22 -22.84 -1.75
N LEU A 40 24.04 -22.30 -0.85
CA LEU A 40 24.62 -20.96 -1.00
C LEU A 40 25.60 -20.85 -2.18
N GLU A 41 26.35 -21.92 -2.46
CA GLU A 41 27.23 -22.05 -3.62
C GLU A 41 26.43 -22.18 -4.93
N LEU A 42 25.40 -23.04 -4.97
CA LEU A 42 24.56 -23.29 -6.14
C LEU A 42 23.89 -22.02 -6.72
N TYR A 43 23.55 -21.07 -5.85
CA TYR A 43 22.89 -19.81 -6.23
C TYR A 43 23.79 -18.57 -6.20
N ASP A 44 25.11 -18.71 -5.97
CA ASP A 44 26.07 -17.61 -5.75
C ASP A 44 25.53 -16.54 -4.78
N LEU A 45 25.01 -17.00 -3.63
CA LEU A 45 24.46 -16.14 -2.59
C LEU A 45 25.48 -15.82 -1.49
N GLN A 46 26.55 -16.60 -1.37
CA GLN A 46 27.60 -16.38 -0.35
C GLN A 46 28.31 -15.02 -0.51
N SER A 47 28.43 -14.51 -1.75
CA SER A 47 28.99 -13.19 -2.07
C SER A 47 27.99 -12.04 -1.90
N ARG A 48 26.68 -12.35 -1.88
CA ARG A 48 25.57 -11.37 -1.89
C ARG A 48 24.89 -11.16 -0.54
N LEU A 49 25.08 -12.07 0.41
CA LEU A 49 24.57 -11.97 1.78
C LEU A 49 25.58 -11.31 2.71
N ASP A 50 25.08 -10.53 3.67
CA ASP A 50 25.91 -10.02 4.76
C ASP A 50 26.15 -11.05 5.86
N GLU A 51 27.18 -10.83 6.67
CA GLU A 51 27.59 -11.74 7.74
C GLU A 51 26.48 -11.95 8.80
N ALA A 52 25.55 -11.00 8.96
CA ALA A 52 24.42 -11.16 9.86
C ALA A 52 23.38 -12.14 9.30
N ALA A 53 23.07 -12.07 8.00
CA ALA A 53 22.22 -13.04 7.32
C ALA A 53 22.85 -14.44 7.27
N LEU A 54 24.17 -14.54 7.02
CA LEU A 54 24.91 -15.80 7.10
C LEU A 54 24.90 -16.38 8.53
N ALA A 55 25.08 -15.55 9.56
CA ALA A 55 24.99 -15.98 10.96
C ALA A 55 23.56 -16.40 11.37
N LEU A 56 22.51 -15.86 10.75
CA LEU A 56 21.14 -16.34 10.93
C LEU A 56 20.91 -17.70 10.25
N LEU A 57 21.41 -17.90 9.03
CA LEU A 57 21.33 -19.20 8.34
C LEU A 57 22.07 -20.32 9.10
N ARG A 58 23.28 -20.04 9.62
CA ARG A 58 24.05 -20.97 10.47
C ARG A 58 23.38 -21.35 11.80
N ARG A 59 22.36 -20.58 12.24
CA ARG A 59 21.61 -20.78 13.49
C ARG A 59 20.20 -21.33 13.28
N ALA A 60 19.70 -21.30 12.05
CA ALA A 60 18.40 -21.83 11.71
C ALA A 60 18.45 -23.35 11.59
N ASP A 61 17.26 -23.98 11.61
CA ASP A 61 17.13 -25.37 11.20
C ASP A 61 17.67 -25.56 9.76
N PRO A 62 18.51 -26.58 9.48
CA PRO A 62 19.14 -26.76 8.16
C PRO A 62 18.13 -26.85 7.01
N ALA A 63 17.05 -27.60 7.18
CA ALA A 63 16.03 -27.75 6.13
C ALA A 63 15.32 -26.42 5.87
N ARG A 64 15.00 -25.66 6.93
CA ARG A 64 14.44 -24.30 6.77
C ARG A 64 15.43 -23.31 6.15
N ALA A 65 16.71 -23.41 6.48
CA ALA A 65 17.75 -22.56 5.93
C ALA A 65 17.94 -22.79 4.42
N VAL A 66 17.99 -24.07 3.98
CA VAL A 66 18.01 -24.46 2.56
C VAL A 66 16.79 -23.90 1.83
N GLU A 67 15.58 -24.12 2.36
CA GLU A 67 14.33 -23.63 1.76
C GLU A 67 14.32 -22.09 1.57
N VAL A 68 14.92 -21.34 2.49
CA VAL A 68 15.05 -19.87 2.39
C VAL A 68 16.10 -19.45 1.37
N VAL A 69 17.19 -20.21 1.22
CA VAL A 69 18.22 -19.98 0.20
C VAL A 69 17.67 -20.26 -1.20
N GLU A 70 16.92 -21.35 -1.37
CA GLU A 70 16.18 -21.68 -2.60
C GLU A 70 15.13 -20.62 -2.95
N ASP A 71 14.32 -20.16 -1.98
CA ASP A 71 13.33 -19.08 -2.15
C ASP A 71 13.98 -17.77 -2.67
N VAL A 72 15.22 -17.47 -2.28
CA VAL A 72 15.99 -16.31 -2.77
C VAL A 72 16.59 -16.58 -4.14
N GLY A 73 17.18 -17.77 -4.34
CA GLY A 73 17.78 -18.19 -5.60
C GLY A 73 16.77 -18.21 -6.75
N ALA A 74 15.59 -18.79 -6.54
CA ALA A 74 14.52 -18.88 -7.52
C ALA A 74 13.96 -17.51 -7.96
N ARG A 75 14.00 -16.50 -7.08
CA ARG A 75 13.61 -15.11 -7.38
C ARG A 75 14.75 -14.28 -7.99
N GLY A 76 16.00 -14.73 -7.86
CA GLY A 76 17.17 -14.17 -8.51
C GLY A 76 17.36 -12.65 -8.37
N ALA A 77 17.05 -11.93 -9.45
CA ALA A 77 17.22 -10.48 -9.56
C ALA A 77 16.07 -9.66 -8.94
N GLU A 78 14.89 -10.27 -8.71
CA GLU A 78 13.74 -9.58 -8.09
C GLU A 78 14.03 -9.21 -6.61
N VAL A 79 14.87 -9.99 -5.93
CA VAL A 79 15.26 -9.75 -4.54
C VAL A 79 16.37 -8.70 -4.47
N ARG A 80 15.97 -7.42 -4.51
CA ARG A 80 16.88 -6.26 -4.44
C ARG A 80 17.82 -6.25 -3.21
N ASN A 81 17.42 -6.87 -2.11
CA ASN A 81 18.27 -7.05 -0.91
C ASN A 81 18.07 -8.46 -0.34
N PRO A 82 18.95 -9.43 -0.66
CA PRO A 82 18.79 -10.81 -0.23
C PRO A 82 19.00 -10.99 1.28
N SER A 83 19.93 -10.26 1.91
CA SER A 83 20.14 -10.33 3.37
C SER A 83 18.88 -9.99 4.16
N ALA A 84 18.20 -8.90 3.78
CA ALA A 84 16.95 -8.49 4.42
C ALA A 84 15.81 -9.49 4.17
N PHE A 85 15.79 -10.15 3.01
CA PHE A 85 14.82 -11.22 2.72
C PHE A 85 15.08 -12.44 3.61
N VAL A 86 16.31 -12.95 3.66
CA VAL A 86 16.72 -14.09 4.51
C VAL A 86 16.37 -13.82 5.97
N ALA A 87 16.78 -12.67 6.50
CA ALA A 87 16.50 -12.29 7.88
C ALA A 87 14.98 -12.27 8.16
N ARG A 88 14.18 -11.64 7.29
CA ARG A 88 12.72 -11.58 7.44
C ARG A 88 12.04 -12.94 7.31
N ALA A 89 12.53 -13.80 6.41
CA ALA A 89 11.97 -15.13 6.16
C ALA A 89 12.19 -16.08 7.33
N LEU A 90 13.38 -16.05 7.96
CA LEU A 90 13.72 -16.85 9.14
C LEU A 90 13.03 -16.32 10.41
N HIS A 91 12.95 -15.01 10.61
CA HIS A 91 12.22 -14.43 11.76
C HIS A 91 10.72 -14.70 11.70
N ARG A 92 10.11 -14.71 10.51
CA ARG A 92 8.67 -14.94 10.36
C ARG A 92 8.29 -16.42 10.40
N TYR A 93 9.17 -17.30 9.92
CA TYR A 93 8.96 -18.74 9.87
C TYR A 93 10.27 -19.46 10.22
N PRO A 94 10.54 -19.73 11.51
CA PRO A 94 11.77 -20.38 11.95
C PRO A 94 11.79 -21.90 11.72
N GLN A 95 10.66 -22.51 11.36
CA GLN A 95 10.48 -23.95 11.13
C GLN A 95 10.26 -24.23 9.63
N PRO A 96 10.72 -25.39 9.09
CA PRO A 96 10.55 -25.78 7.69
C PRO A 96 9.07 -25.84 7.27
N ARG A 97 8.73 -25.33 6.08
CA ARG A 97 7.35 -25.39 5.59
C ARG A 97 6.94 -26.84 5.31
N GLY A 98 5.82 -27.27 5.89
CA GLY A 98 5.26 -28.61 5.65
C GLY A 98 5.64 -29.66 6.70
N ALA A 99 6.46 -29.34 7.70
CA ALA A 99 6.72 -30.20 8.87
C ALA A 99 5.51 -30.28 9.82
N VAL A 100 4.42 -30.89 9.35
CA VAL A 100 3.20 -31.12 10.14
C VAL A 100 3.29 -32.50 10.79
N GLY A 101 3.81 -32.53 12.02
CA GLY A 101 3.54 -33.64 12.95
C GLY A 101 4.46 -34.85 12.90
N ALA A 102 5.76 -34.67 13.12
CA ALA A 102 6.55 -35.68 13.83
C ALA A 102 6.49 -35.33 15.33
N ALA A 103 5.60 -35.98 16.08
CA ALA A 103 5.55 -35.82 17.53
C ALA A 103 6.80 -36.44 18.19
N PRO A 104 7.31 -35.87 19.30
CA PRO A 104 8.47 -36.45 19.98
C PRO A 104 8.11 -37.81 20.57
N GLU A 105 8.83 -38.84 20.15
CA GLU A 105 8.70 -40.22 20.62
C GLU A 105 9.26 -40.34 22.05
N ALA A 106 8.45 -39.96 23.04
CA ALA A 106 8.75 -40.14 24.45
C ALA A 106 8.27 -41.53 24.91
N ALA A 107 9.21 -42.35 25.42
CA ALA A 107 8.96 -43.74 25.77
C ALA A 107 7.95 -43.92 26.92
N ALA A 108 6.96 -44.78 26.70
CA ALA A 108 6.09 -45.36 27.73
C ALA A 108 5.69 -46.80 27.32
N PRO A 109 5.39 -47.71 28.27
CA PRO A 109 5.64 -49.14 28.08
C PRO A 109 4.49 -49.96 27.46
N LEU A 110 4.88 -51.14 26.96
CA LEU A 110 4.02 -52.24 26.51
C LEU A 110 2.88 -52.56 27.49
N GLY A 111 1.63 -52.52 27.02
CA GLY A 111 0.47 -53.00 27.76
C GLY A 111 -0.84 -52.97 26.98
N ALA A 112 -1.56 -54.11 26.95
CA ALA A 112 -2.95 -54.27 26.54
C ALA A 112 -3.34 -53.88 25.09
N ALA A 113 -2.95 -54.72 24.13
CA ALA A 113 -3.77 -54.90 22.92
C ALA A 113 -5.06 -55.70 23.25
N ALA A 114 -6.10 -55.53 22.41
CA ALA A 114 -7.36 -56.27 22.38
C ALA A 114 -8.47 -55.92 23.41
N ALA A 115 -9.17 -54.80 23.18
CA ALA A 115 -10.63 -54.72 23.34
C ALA A 115 -11.23 -53.55 22.50
N LEU A 116 -12.46 -53.72 22.01
CA LEU A 116 -13.36 -52.65 21.52
C LEU A 116 -12.90 -51.78 20.33
N ARG A 117 -12.57 -52.40 19.20
CA ARG A 117 -12.86 -51.81 17.87
C ARG A 117 -14.29 -52.19 17.47
N THR A 118 -15.26 -51.31 17.76
CA THR A 118 -16.65 -51.47 17.30
C THR A 118 -17.27 -50.10 17.04
N LEU A 119 -16.70 -49.35 16.09
CA LEU A 119 -17.37 -48.21 15.47
C LEU A 119 -17.96 -48.64 14.14
N ALA A 120 -19.22 -48.26 13.92
CA ALA A 120 -20.04 -48.74 12.82
C ALA A 120 -19.45 -48.39 11.45
N ALA A 121 -19.57 -49.32 10.49
CA ALA A 121 -19.39 -48.99 9.09
C ALA A 121 -20.41 -47.91 8.67
N PRO A 122 -20.03 -46.94 7.81
CA PRO A 122 -20.96 -45.93 7.33
C PRO A 122 -22.13 -46.62 6.62
N SER A 123 -23.35 -46.15 6.91
CA SER A 123 -24.58 -46.65 6.29
C SER A 123 -24.48 -46.60 4.76
N ALA A 124 -25.11 -47.55 4.07
CA ALA A 124 -25.22 -47.54 2.61
C ALA A 124 -25.83 -46.23 2.07
N ALA A 125 -26.67 -45.55 2.86
CA ALA A 125 -27.22 -44.23 2.53
C ALA A 125 -26.12 -43.14 2.50
N THR A 126 -25.19 -43.13 3.46
CA THR A 126 -24.04 -42.21 3.46
C THR A 126 -23.05 -42.52 2.34
N ALA A 127 -22.86 -43.79 1.97
CA ALA A 127 -22.04 -44.17 0.83
C ALA A 127 -22.66 -43.73 -0.52
N ALA A 128 -23.99 -43.88 -0.67
CA ALA A 128 -24.71 -43.42 -1.86
C ALA A 128 -24.73 -41.88 -1.98
N ALA A 129 -24.90 -41.16 -0.88
CA ALA A 129 -24.80 -39.70 -0.87
C ALA A 129 -23.39 -39.20 -1.22
N ALA A 130 -22.35 -39.84 -0.69
CA ALA A 130 -20.96 -39.55 -1.06
C ALA A 130 -20.67 -39.86 -2.54
N ALA A 131 -21.22 -40.94 -3.10
CA ALA A 131 -21.10 -41.27 -4.52
C ALA A 131 -21.79 -40.24 -5.44
N GLY A 132 -22.98 -39.76 -5.05
CA GLY A 132 -23.69 -38.70 -5.79
C GLY A 132 -22.93 -37.36 -5.78
N LEU A 133 -22.35 -36.99 -4.63
CA LEU A 133 -21.54 -35.77 -4.51
C LEU A 133 -20.17 -35.88 -5.20
N ALA A 134 -19.57 -37.07 -5.24
CA ALA A 134 -18.34 -37.32 -6.00
C ALA A 134 -18.53 -37.10 -7.52
N GLY A 135 -19.75 -37.33 -8.03
CA GLY A 135 -20.14 -36.99 -9.40
C GLY A 135 -19.89 -35.51 -9.72
N GLY A 136 -20.35 -34.59 -8.86
CA GLY A 136 -20.21 -33.15 -9.09
C GLY A 136 -18.77 -32.64 -9.24
N LEU A 137 -17.81 -33.23 -8.52
CA LEU A 137 -16.39 -32.90 -8.70
C LEU A 137 -15.83 -33.46 -10.02
N SER A 138 -16.22 -34.69 -10.38
CA SER A 138 -15.86 -35.28 -11.68
C SER A 138 -16.45 -34.50 -12.84
N ASP A 139 -17.69 -34.03 -12.73
CA ASP A 139 -18.36 -33.21 -13.74
C ASP A 139 -17.69 -31.83 -13.86
N ALA A 140 -17.36 -31.18 -12.74
CA ALA A 140 -16.62 -29.91 -12.75
C ALA A 140 -15.23 -30.02 -13.41
N LEU A 141 -14.50 -31.12 -13.17
CA LEU A 141 -13.22 -31.40 -13.82
C LEU A 141 -13.37 -31.81 -15.30
N ALA A 142 -14.50 -32.39 -15.69
CA ALA A 142 -14.82 -32.71 -17.09
C ALA A 142 -15.23 -31.46 -17.89
N ILE A 143 -15.87 -30.48 -17.25
CA ILE A 143 -16.17 -29.16 -17.81
C ILE A 143 -14.88 -28.34 -17.99
N HIS A 144 -13.89 -28.54 -17.11
CA HIS A 144 -12.62 -27.80 -17.08
C HIS A 144 -11.39 -28.71 -17.30
N PRO A 145 -11.23 -29.33 -18.49
CA PRO A 145 -10.11 -30.22 -18.78
C PRO A 145 -8.74 -29.53 -18.69
N GLU A 146 -8.68 -28.22 -18.92
CA GLU A 146 -7.48 -27.39 -18.75
C GLU A 146 -7.01 -27.32 -17.29
N VAL A 147 -7.94 -27.28 -16.33
CA VAL A 147 -7.61 -27.32 -14.89
C VAL A 147 -7.14 -28.72 -14.53
N LEU A 148 -7.83 -29.77 -14.97
CA LEU A 148 -7.44 -31.15 -14.69
C LEU A 148 -6.04 -31.47 -15.25
N GLY A 149 -5.71 -31.04 -16.47
CA GLY A 149 -4.41 -31.25 -17.10
C GLY A 149 -3.26 -30.47 -16.46
N ALA A 150 -3.55 -29.41 -15.70
CA ALA A 150 -2.55 -28.58 -15.02
C ALA A 150 -2.38 -28.91 -13.52
N LEU A 151 -3.16 -29.87 -12.99
CA LEU A 151 -3.04 -30.37 -11.62
C LEU A 151 -2.25 -31.67 -11.56
N ASP A 152 -1.43 -31.82 -10.51
CA ASP A 152 -0.77 -33.09 -10.21
C ASP A 152 -1.69 -34.09 -9.47
N GLU A 153 -1.32 -35.36 -9.50
CA GLU A 153 -2.07 -36.45 -8.90
C GLU A 153 -2.19 -36.34 -7.36
N ALA A 154 -1.35 -35.55 -6.68
CA ALA A 154 -1.50 -35.29 -5.24
C ALA A 154 -2.56 -34.21 -4.97
N ALA A 155 -2.59 -33.14 -5.78
CA ALA A 155 -3.65 -32.13 -5.74
C ALA A 155 -5.02 -32.71 -6.12
N VAL A 156 -5.10 -33.53 -7.17
CA VAL A 156 -6.34 -34.23 -7.57
C VAL A 156 -6.83 -35.18 -6.47
N ARG A 157 -5.94 -35.98 -5.86
CA ARG A 157 -6.31 -36.83 -4.71
C ARG A 157 -6.80 -36.01 -3.52
N ARG A 158 -6.19 -34.86 -3.23
CA ARG A 158 -6.68 -33.96 -2.16
C ARG A 158 -8.07 -33.41 -2.44
N LEU A 159 -8.36 -32.97 -3.67
CA LEU A 159 -9.72 -32.53 -4.07
C LEU A 159 -10.74 -33.64 -3.89
N ARG A 160 -10.44 -34.88 -4.32
CA ARG A 160 -11.32 -36.05 -4.13
C ARG A 160 -11.57 -36.42 -2.66
N SER A 161 -10.66 -36.06 -1.75
CA SER A 161 -10.79 -36.29 -0.30
C SER A 161 -11.37 -35.11 0.48
N ALA A 162 -11.57 -33.96 -0.16
CA ALA A 162 -12.09 -32.75 0.47
C ALA A 162 -13.62 -32.76 0.55
N ASP A 163 -14.18 -31.74 1.21
CA ASP A 163 -15.60 -31.42 1.08
C ASP A 163 -15.95 -31.24 -0.43
N PRO A 164 -16.95 -31.96 -0.97
CA PRO A 164 -17.23 -31.94 -2.41
C PRO A 164 -17.60 -30.55 -2.94
N GLU A 165 -18.39 -29.79 -2.18
CA GLU A 165 -18.80 -28.44 -2.58
C GLU A 165 -17.60 -27.47 -2.56
N ARG A 166 -16.68 -27.62 -1.60
CA ARG A 166 -15.41 -26.89 -1.58
C ARG A 166 -14.49 -27.26 -2.74
N ALA A 167 -14.41 -28.54 -3.08
CA ALA A 167 -13.57 -29.01 -4.17
C ALA A 167 -14.05 -28.43 -5.51
N ILE A 168 -15.36 -28.42 -5.75
CA ILE A 168 -16.00 -27.77 -6.92
C ILE A 168 -15.71 -26.26 -6.92
N GLU A 169 -15.92 -25.56 -5.79
CA GLU A 169 -15.63 -24.12 -5.67
C GLU A 169 -14.17 -23.78 -6.05
N ILE A 170 -13.22 -24.62 -5.65
CA ILE A 170 -11.80 -24.44 -5.97
C ILE A 170 -11.53 -24.68 -7.46
N VAL A 171 -12.09 -25.72 -8.07
CA VAL A 171 -11.94 -25.99 -9.52
C VAL A 171 -12.50 -24.82 -10.33
N GLU A 172 -13.71 -24.34 -10.01
CA GLU A 172 -14.31 -23.19 -10.67
C GLU A 172 -13.56 -21.87 -10.41
N GLU A 173 -12.89 -21.71 -9.26
CA GLU A 173 -12.03 -20.55 -8.98
C GLU A 173 -10.75 -20.61 -9.81
N LEU A 174 -10.20 -21.80 -10.02
CA LEU A 174 -8.98 -22.01 -10.80
C LEU A 174 -9.24 -21.82 -12.30
N ALA A 175 -10.34 -22.37 -12.83
CA ALA A 175 -10.78 -22.13 -14.21
C ALA A 175 -11.04 -20.64 -14.50
N ALA A 176 -11.54 -19.89 -13.51
CA ALA A 176 -11.77 -18.46 -13.63
C ALA A 176 -10.49 -17.60 -13.51
N LYS A 177 -9.36 -18.17 -13.09
CA LYS A 177 -8.08 -17.48 -12.91
C LYS A 177 -7.02 -18.03 -13.85
N THR A 178 -6.92 -17.41 -15.02
CA THR A 178 -5.95 -17.77 -16.06
C THR A 178 -4.49 -17.43 -15.70
N ASP A 179 -4.25 -16.73 -14.58
CA ASP A 179 -2.95 -16.24 -14.12
C ASP A 179 -2.28 -17.12 -13.03
N VAL A 180 -2.87 -18.28 -12.68
CA VAL A 180 -2.33 -19.18 -11.64
C VAL A 180 -1.13 -19.97 -12.16
N GLN A 181 0.09 -19.46 -11.89
CA GLN A 181 1.36 -20.10 -12.29
C GLN A 181 1.55 -21.54 -11.77
N ASN A 182 0.95 -21.90 -10.63
CA ASN A 182 1.02 -23.27 -10.08
C ASN A 182 -0.35 -23.69 -9.51
N PRO A 183 -1.19 -24.34 -10.36
CA PRO A 183 -2.52 -24.82 -9.97
C PRO A 183 -2.52 -25.77 -8.77
N SER A 184 -1.60 -26.74 -8.74
CA SER A 184 -1.51 -27.71 -7.64
C SER A 184 -1.28 -27.04 -6.28
N ALA A 185 -0.32 -26.12 -6.22
CA ALA A 185 0.00 -25.40 -5.00
C ALA A 185 -1.18 -24.49 -4.57
N PHE A 186 -1.91 -23.90 -5.53
CA PHE A 186 -3.13 -23.16 -5.25
C PHE A 186 -4.20 -24.05 -4.61
N VAL A 187 -4.48 -25.23 -5.18
CA VAL A 187 -5.45 -26.20 -4.63
C VAL A 187 -5.07 -26.63 -3.22
N VAL A 188 -3.83 -27.05 -3.01
CA VAL A 188 -3.32 -27.50 -1.70
C VAL A 188 -3.50 -26.40 -0.65
N LYS A 189 -3.14 -25.16 -0.99
CA LYS A 189 -3.28 -24.00 -0.10
C LYS A 189 -4.74 -23.63 0.15
N ALA A 190 -5.58 -23.65 -0.88
CA ALA A 190 -7.00 -23.29 -0.79
C ALA A 190 -7.79 -24.27 0.09
N LEU A 191 -7.48 -25.56 0.03
CA LEU A 191 -8.02 -26.60 0.91
C LEU A 191 -7.47 -26.49 2.35
N ALA A 192 -6.18 -26.20 2.51
CA ALA A 192 -5.57 -26.05 3.84
C ALA A 192 -6.05 -24.78 4.58
N SER A 193 -6.36 -23.70 3.86
CA SER A 193 -6.90 -22.46 4.45
C SER A 193 -8.41 -22.54 4.73
N TYR A 194 -9.17 -23.23 3.88
CA TYR A 194 -10.62 -23.39 3.99
C TYR A 194 -11.01 -24.81 3.58
N PRO A 195 -11.15 -25.75 4.53
CA PRO A 195 -11.45 -27.16 4.24
C PRO A 195 -12.91 -27.40 3.84
N HIS A 196 -13.81 -26.44 4.14
CA HIS A 196 -15.24 -26.46 3.79
C HIS A 196 -15.57 -25.32 2.82
N LYS A 197 -16.69 -25.44 2.10
CA LYS A 197 -17.17 -24.44 1.12
C LYS A 197 -17.28 -23.06 1.77
N ARG A 198 -16.68 -22.03 1.17
CA ARG A 198 -16.73 -20.67 1.74
C ARG A 198 -18.09 -20.04 1.53
N GLY A 199 -18.63 -19.42 2.58
CA GLY A 199 -19.95 -18.80 2.58
C GLY A 199 -21.07 -19.74 3.01
N GLN A 200 -20.79 -20.72 3.88
CA GLN A 200 -21.85 -21.30 4.70
C GLN A 200 -22.27 -20.32 5.79
N ARG A 201 -23.48 -20.45 6.33
CA ARG A 201 -23.99 -19.52 7.34
C ARG A 201 -23.12 -19.50 8.61
N GLY A 202 -22.72 -20.70 9.05
CA GLY A 202 -21.85 -20.88 10.22
C GLY A 202 -20.47 -20.21 10.10
N ASP A 203 -19.97 -19.97 8.88
CA ASP A 203 -18.70 -19.26 8.68
C ASP A 203 -18.76 -17.83 9.26
N VAL A 204 -19.94 -17.20 9.25
CA VAL A 204 -20.16 -15.84 9.77
C VAL A 204 -20.08 -15.84 11.30
N GLU A 205 -20.77 -16.79 11.95
CA GLU A 205 -20.66 -16.95 13.41
C GLU A 205 -19.24 -17.36 13.83
N GLU A 206 -18.56 -18.25 13.09
CA GLU A 206 -17.20 -18.65 13.40
C GLU A 206 -16.18 -17.51 13.22
N LEU A 207 -16.31 -16.69 12.17
CA LEU A 207 -15.45 -15.52 11.97
C LEU A 207 -15.68 -14.44 13.01
N LEU A 208 -16.91 -14.19 13.45
CA LEU A 208 -17.20 -13.29 14.57
C LEU A 208 -16.56 -13.81 15.86
N ALA A 209 -16.68 -15.11 16.15
CA ALA A 209 -16.02 -15.73 17.32
C ALA A 209 -14.48 -15.67 17.26
N ARG A 210 -13.88 -15.73 16.06
CA ARG A 210 -12.43 -15.50 15.85
C ARG A 210 -12.03 -14.02 15.99
N HIS A 211 -12.97 -13.09 15.84
CA HIS A 211 -12.76 -11.64 15.91
C HIS A 211 -13.69 -10.97 16.95
N PRO A 212 -13.58 -11.29 18.26
CA PRO A 212 -14.50 -10.81 19.28
C PRO A 212 -14.52 -9.28 19.43
N ALA A 213 -13.43 -8.59 19.06
CA ALA A 213 -13.39 -7.13 19.03
C ALA A 213 -14.27 -6.51 17.93
N ILE A 214 -14.48 -7.22 16.80
CA ILE A 214 -15.42 -6.80 15.76
C ILE A 214 -16.84 -7.03 16.27
N GLU A 215 -17.16 -8.23 16.75
CA GLU A 215 -18.49 -8.57 17.27
C GLU A 215 -18.94 -7.60 18.38
N ALA A 216 -18.08 -7.32 19.36
CA ALA A 216 -18.38 -6.39 20.45
C ALA A 216 -18.52 -4.91 20.03
N SER A 217 -18.10 -4.55 18.81
CA SER A 217 -18.20 -3.19 18.25
C SER A 217 -19.39 -3.01 17.29
N LEU A 218 -20.06 -4.09 16.93
CA LEU A 218 -21.24 -4.07 16.07
C LEU A 218 -22.50 -3.96 16.93
N ASP A 219 -23.40 -3.07 16.52
CA ASP A 219 -24.74 -2.97 17.11
C ASP A 219 -25.64 -4.13 16.64
N GLU A 220 -26.71 -4.37 17.39
CA GLU A 220 -27.66 -5.46 17.11
C GLU A 220 -28.27 -5.35 15.70
N ALA A 221 -28.45 -4.12 15.19
CA ALA A 221 -28.98 -3.86 13.86
C ALA A 221 -27.99 -4.25 12.74
N ALA A 222 -26.69 -3.96 12.90
CA ALA A 222 -25.65 -4.38 11.98
C ALA A 222 -25.41 -5.89 12.06
N LEU A 223 -25.39 -6.48 13.27
CA LEU A 223 -25.29 -7.93 13.45
C LEU A 223 -26.46 -8.68 12.81
N SER A 224 -27.69 -8.21 12.99
CA SER A 224 -28.89 -8.80 12.37
C SER A 224 -28.83 -8.71 10.84
N LYS A 225 -28.39 -7.56 10.28
CA LYS A 225 -28.17 -7.41 8.84
C LYS A 225 -27.05 -8.32 8.31
N LEU A 226 -25.97 -8.48 9.06
CA LEU A 226 -24.83 -9.32 8.69
C LEU A 226 -25.21 -10.81 8.69
N LYS A 227 -25.99 -11.27 9.68
CA LYS A 227 -26.53 -12.65 9.78
C LYS A 227 -27.70 -12.96 8.83
N GLY A 228 -28.29 -11.93 8.24
CA GLY A 228 -29.33 -12.00 7.21
C GLY A 228 -28.81 -11.81 5.77
N ALA A 229 -27.56 -11.39 5.60
CA ALA A 229 -26.93 -11.22 4.30
C ALA A 229 -26.52 -12.58 3.67
N GLU A 230 -26.14 -12.56 2.39
CA GLU A 230 -25.45 -13.70 1.78
C GLU A 230 -24.19 -14.03 2.60
N PRO A 231 -24.01 -15.26 3.13
CA PRO A 231 -22.93 -15.50 4.10
C PRO A 231 -21.54 -15.24 3.50
N ALA A 232 -21.35 -15.55 2.22
CA ALA A 232 -20.11 -15.25 1.50
C ALA A 232 -19.79 -13.74 1.42
N ARG A 233 -20.81 -12.86 1.47
CA ARG A 233 -20.67 -11.39 1.56
C ARG A 233 -20.42 -10.93 2.98
N ALA A 234 -21.09 -11.54 3.96
CA ALA A 234 -20.88 -11.25 5.37
C ALA A 234 -19.43 -11.59 5.80
N VAL A 235 -18.93 -12.75 5.41
CA VAL A 235 -17.52 -13.18 5.57
C VAL A 235 -16.56 -12.13 4.99
N GLU A 236 -16.76 -11.74 3.73
CA GLU A 236 -15.90 -10.75 3.05
C GLU A 236 -15.85 -9.41 3.82
N ILE A 237 -16.99 -8.93 4.33
CA ILE A 237 -17.06 -7.68 5.09
C ILE A 237 -16.33 -7.80 6.44
N ILE A 238 -16.43 -8.94 7.14
CA ILE A 238 -15.71 -9.17 8.41
C ILE A 238 -14.20 -9.19 8.16
N GLU A 239 -13.74 -9.91 7.13
CA GLU A 239 -12.33 -9.97 6.75
C GLU A 239 -11.78 -8.59 6.35
N ASP A 240 -12.54 -7.79 5.61
CA ASP A 240 -12.15 -6.45 5.17
C ASP A 240 -12.07 -5.44 6.33
N ILE A 241 -12.94 -5.57 7.35
CA ILE A 241 -12.84 -4.81 8.62
C ILE A 241 -11.59 -5.24 9.40
N ALA A 242 -11.37 -6.56 9.55
CA ALA A 242 -10.23 -7.13 10.27
C ALA A 242 -8.89 -6.74 9.63
N ALA A 243 -8.82 -6.70 8.29
CA ALA A 243 -7.63 -6.33 7.53
C ALA A 243 -7.30 -4.82 7.63
N LYS A 244 -8.33 -3.96 7.72
CA LYS A 244 -8.15 -2.50 7.86
C LYS A 244 -7.70 -2.10 9.26
N GLY A 245 -8.37 -2.62 10.30
CA GLY A 245 -8.01 -2.40 11.71
C GLY A 245 -8.20 -0.96 12.24
N ASP A 246 -8.50 0.01 11.38
CA ASP A 246 -8.71 1.43 11.70
C ASP A 246 -10.18 1.90 11.54
N VAL A 247 -11.10 0.97 11.32
CA VAL A 247 -12.53 1.24 11.10
C VAL A 247 -13.19 1.75 12.39
N GLN A 248 -13.29 3.07 12.55
CA GLN A 248 -13.82 3.72 13.75
C GLN A 248 -15.29 3.40 14.09
N ASN A 249 -16.12 3.08 13.10
CA ASN A 249 -17.53 2.72 13.28
C ASN A 249 -17.86 1.51 12.40
N MET A 250 -17.71 0.33 12.99
CA MET A 250 -17.87 -0.94 12.26
C MET A 250 -19.34 -1.17 11.86
N SER A 251 -20.33 -0.80 12.68
CA SER A 251 -21.76 -0.90 12.33
C SER A 251 -22.10 -0.09 11.08
N ALA A 252 -21.69 1.17 11.03
CA ALA A 252 -21.93 2.03 9.87
C ALA A 252 -21.22 1.51 8.61
N PHE A 253 -20.02 0.93 8.77
CA PHE A 253 -19.31 0.26 7.68
C PHE A 253 -20.07 -0.95 7.16
N VAL A 254 -20.51 -1.88 8.03
CA VAL A 254 -21.30 -3.07 7.66
C VAL A 254 -22.59 -2.67 6.95
N VAL A 255 -23.37 -1.75 7.52
CA VAL A 255 -24.66 -1.33 6.94
C VAL A 255 -24.46 -0.65 5.58
N LYS A 256 -23.42 0.18 5.42
CA LYS A 256 -23.09 0.81 4.14
C LYS A 256 -22.56 -0.20 3.11
N ALA A 257 -21.74 -1.15 3.52
CA ALA A 257 -21.16 -2.17 2.65
C ALA A 257 -22.21 -3.16 2.12
N LEU A 258 -23.18 -3.56 2.96
CA LEU A 258 -24.32 -4.39 2.57
C LEU A 258 -25.36 -3.59 1.76
N GLY A 259 -25.61 -2.33 2.10
CA GLY A 259 -26.53 -1.47 1.35
C GLY A 259 -26.02 -1.13 -0.06
N ALA A 260 -24.72 -0.94 -0.23
CA ALA A 260 -24.10 -0.71 -1.54
C ALA A 260 -23.94 -2.01 -2.37
N TYR A 261 -23.66 -3.13 -1.71
CA TYR A 261 -23.46 -4.44 -2.36
C TYR A 261 -24.02 -5.56 -1.45
N PRO A 262 -25.29 -5.99 -1.65
CA PRO A 262 -25.92 -7.01 -0.81
C PRO A 262 -25.39 -8.43 -1.08
N HIS A 263 -24.70 -8.64 -2.21
CA HIS A 263 -24.13 -9.90 -2.64
C HIS A 263 -22.59 -9.89 -2.58
N LYS A 264 -21.97 -11.08 -2.58
CA LYS A 264 -20.51 -11.23 -2.53
C LYS A 264 -19.84 -10.40 -3.62
N ARG A 265 -18.82 -9.60 -3.27
CA ARG A 265 -18.09 -8.72 -4.20
C ARG A 265 -16.99 -9.48 -4.96
N GLY A 266 -17.34 -10.66 -5.47
CA GLY A 266 -16.58 -11.29 -6.55
C GLY A 266 -17.01 -10.69 -7.89
N THR A 267 -16.10 -10.62 -8.86
CA THR A 267 -16.49 -10.40 -10.26
C THR A 267 -17.55 -11.43 -10.64
N PRO A 268 -18.80 -11.04 -10.93
CA PRO A 268 -19.78 -11.99 -11.46
C PRO A 268 -19.21 -12.59 -12.76
N LYS A 269 -19.06 -13.92 -12.80
CA LYS A 269 -18.28 -14.60 -13.84
C LYS A 269 -18.95 -14.55 -15.22
N ASN A 270 -20.23 -14.20 -15.29
CA ASN A 270 -21.02 -14.18 -16.52
C ASN A 270 -21.89 -12.92 -16.60
N VAL A 271 -21.86 -12.26 -17.75
CA VAL A 271 -22.65 -11.09 -18.15
C VAL A 271 -24.14 -11.26 -17.85
N ALA A 272 -24.70 -12.45 -18.12
CA ALA A 272 -26.10 -12.76 -17.87
C ALA A 272 -26.48 -12.68 -16.38
N GLN A 273 -25.58 -13.03 -15.46
CA GLN A 273 -25.80 -12.89 -14.01
C GLN A 273 -25.79 -11.42 -13.58
N VAL A 274 -25.04 -10.55 -14.26
CA VAL A 274 -25.05 -9.09 -13.99
C VAL A 274 -26.32 -8.46 -14.51
N LEU A 275 -26.72 -8.79 -15.74
CA LEU A 275 -27.99 -8.32 -16.32
C LEU A 275 -29.21 -8.79 -15.52
N ALA A 276 -29.14 -9.94 -14.86
CA ALA A 276 -30.18 -10.39 -13.92
C ALA A 276 -30.24 -9.57 -12.62
N ARG A 277 -29.13 -8.93 -12.20
CA ARG A 277 -29.09 -8.02 -11.03
C ARG A 277 -29.60 -6.61 -11.36
N TYR A 278 -29.52 -6.20 -12.62
CA TYR A 278 -29.92 -4.88 -13.11
C TYR A 278 -30.99 -5.02 -14.22
N PRO A 279 -32.22 -5.44 -13.89
CA PRO A 279 -33.28 -5.67 -14.88
C PRO A 279 -33.58 -4.40 -15.70
N GLU A 280 -33.54 -3.22 -15.09
CA GLU A 280 -33.70 -1.93 -15.78
C GLU A 280 -32.60 -1.65 -16.82
N VAL A 281 -31.38 -2.14 -16.60
CA VAL A 281 -30.30 -2.04 -17.60
C VAL A 281 -30.49 -3.07 -18.70
N ARG A 282 -30.84 -4.32 -18.34
CA ARG A 282 -31.12 -5.39 -19.30
C ARG A 282 -32.26 -5.02 -20.25
N ASP A 283 -33.36 -4.51 -19.71
CA ASP A 283 -34.57 -4.22 -20.47
C ASP A 283 -34.46 -2.91 -21.29
N ALA A 284 -33.44 -2.08 -21.01
CA ALA A 284 -33.11 -0.86 -21.75
C ALA A 284 -31.94 -1.02 -22.75
N LEU A 285 -31.35 -2.21 -22.87
CA LEU A 285 -30.36 -2.54 -23.89
C LEU A 285 -31.04 -3.06 -25.15
N ASP A 286 -30.57 -2.60 -26.31
CA ASP A 286 -30.95 -3.22 -27.58
C ASP A 286 -30.18 -4.52 -27.84
N GLU A 287 -30.71 -5.34 -28.74
CA GLU A 287 -30.14 -6.64 -29.11
C GLU A 287 -28.68 -6.52 -29.57
N ALA A 288 -28.32 -5.47 -30.31
CA ALA A 288 -26.96 -5.26 -30.78
C ALA A 288 -25.97 -4.90 -29.65
N ALA A 289 -26.41 -4.18 -28.63
CA ALA A 289 -25.62 -3.91 -27.43
C ALA A 289 -25.51 -5.15 -26.52
N ALA A 290 -26.58 -5.94 -26.42
CA ALA A 290 -26.57 -7.21 -25.68
C ALA A 290 -25.61 -8.23 -26.32
N VAL A 291 -25.64 -8.40 -27.65
CA VAL A 291 -24.68 -9.22 -28.40
C VAL A 291 -23.25 -8.75 -28.17
N LYS A 292 -22.97 -7.44 -28.28
CA LYS A 292 -21.63 -6.88 -28.02
C LYS A 292 -21.12 -7.09 -26.59
N LEU A 293 -22.01 -7.13 -25.59
CA LEU A 293 -21.63 -7.50 -24.22
C LEU A 293 -21.31 -8.99 -24.08
N GLY A 294 -22.00 -9.86 -24.84
CA GLY A 294 -21.71 -11.29 -24.89
C GLY A 294 -20.42 -11.65 -25.64
N GLU A 295 -20.05 -10.86 -26.65
CA GLU A 295 -18.80 -11.02 -27.43
C GLU A 295 -17.56 -10.38 -26.74
N ALA A 296 -17.77 -9.46 -25.79
CA ALA A 296 -16.69 -8.78 -25.09
C ALA A 296 -16.02 -9.65 -24.02
N ASP A 297 -14.83 -9.23 -23.57
CA ASP A 297 -14.20 -9.75 -22.35
C ASP A 297 -15.24 -9.73 -21.20
N PRO A 298 -15.59 -10.88 -20.60
CA PRO A 298 -16.63 -10.95 -19.58
C PRO A 298 -16.38 -9.98 -18.43
N ALA A 299 -15.12 -9.82 -18.00
CA ALA A 299 -14.78 -8.92 -16.92
C ALA A 299 -14.94 -7.43 -17.29
N ARG A 300 -14.85 -7.09 -18.59
CA ARG A 300 -15.13 -5.76 -19.12
C ARG A 300 -16.62 -5.50 -19.29
N ALA A 301 -17.37 -6.47 -19.79
CA ALA A 301 -18.82 -6.39 -19.93
C ALA A 301 -19.49 -6.21 -18.55
N VAL A 302 -19.03 -6.96 -17.54
CA VAL A 302 -19.38 -6.80 -16.13
C VAL A 302 -19.12 -5.36 -15.65
N GLU A 303 -17.90 -4.84 -15.82
CA GLU A 303 -17.52 -3.48 -15.41
C GLU A 303 -18.47 -2.44 -16.02
N ILE A 304 -18.82 -2.57 -17.31
CA ILE A 304 -19.70 -1.64 -18.01
C ILE A 304 -21.14 -1.69 -17.48
N ILE A 305 -21.69 -2.86 -17.19
CA ILE A 305 -23.05 -2.99 -16.64
C ILE A 305 -23.10 -2.40 -15.21
N GLU A 306 -22.09 -2.69 -14.39
CA GLU A 306 -21.97 -2.08 -13.05
C GLU A 306 -21.82 -0.56 -13.13
N ASP A 307 -21.04 -0.03 -14.09
CA ASP A 307 -20.89 1.41 -14.34
C ASP A 307 -22.22 2.09 -14.74
N ILE A 308 -23.11 1.38 -15.45
CA ILE A 308 -24.44 1.88 -15.83
C ILE A 308 -25.38 1.86 -14.63
N GLY A 309 -25.47 0.72 -13.92
CA GLY A 309 -26.33 0.56 -12.76
C GLY A 309 -25.96 1.49 -11.60
N ALA A 310 -24.66 1.72 -11.36
CA ALA A 310 -24.17 2.63 -10.32
C ALA A 310 -24.43 4.12 -10.62
N ARG A 311 -24.55 4.50 -11.90
CA ARG A 311 -24.88 5.87 -12.31
C ARG A 311 -26.38 6.14 -12.22
N GLY A 312 -27.21 5.17 -12.63
CA GLY A 312 -28.68 5.26 -12.58
C GLY A 312 -29.32 6.29 -13.53
N ASP A 313 -28.54 7.18 -14.16
CA ASP A 313 -29.00 8.28 -15.01
C ASP A 313 -28.64 8.11 -16.51
N VAL A 314 -28.15 6.92 -16.90
CA VAL A 314 -27.67 6.64 -18.25
C VAL A 314 -28.84 6.57 -19.24
N ARG A 315 -29.18 7.71 -19.83
CA ARG A 315 -30.31 7.92 -20.76
C ARG A 315 -30.32 7.01 -22.00
N ASN A 316 -29.19 6.41 -22.38
CA ASN A 316 -29.10 5.42 -23.45
C ASN A 316 -28.01 4.38 -23.13
N PRO A 317 -28.37 3.25 -22.48
CA PRO A 317 -27.43 2.20 -22.11
C PRO A 317 -26.71 1.58 -23.32
N SER A 318 -27.42 1.31 -24.43
CA SER A 318 -26.82 0.72 -25.63
C SER A 318 -25.69 1.55 -26.22
N ALA A 319 -25.89 2.87 -26.35
CA ALA A 319 -24.89 3.79 -26.85
C ALA A 319 -23.70 3.91 -25.88
N PHE A 320 -23.95 3.83 -24.56
CA PHE A 320 -22.90 3.79 -23.56
C PHE A 320 -22.06 2.50 -23.68
N VAL A 321 -22.68 1.33 -23.77
CA VAL A 321 -22.03 0.03 -24.00
C VAL A 321 -21.15 0.06 -25.24
N ALA A 322 -21.72 0.42 -26.40
CA ALA A 322 -20.99 0.46 -27.67
C ALA A 322 -19.75 1.38 -27.60
N LYS A 323 -19.90 2.57 -27.01
CA LYS A 323 -18.81 3.53 -26.82
C LYS A 323 -17.78 3.07 -25.78
N ALA A 324 -18.22 2.41 -24.71
CA ALA A 324 -17.34 1.94 -23.64
C ALA A 324 -16.49 0.74 -24.06
N LEU A 325 -17.02 -0.16 -24.91
CA LEU A 325 -16.27 -1.24 -25.56
C LEU A 325 -15.35 -0.73 -26.66
N GLN A 326 -15.81 0.22 -27.50
CA GLN A 326 -14.98 0.82 -28.56
C GLN A 326 -13.76 1.55 -27.99
N LEU A 327 -13.91 2.25 -26.86
CA LEU A 327 -12.79 2.97 -26.22
C LEU A 327 -11.89 2.05 -25.38
N TYR A 328 -12.45 0.98 -24.81
CA TYR A 328 -11.74 0.05 -23.92
C TYR A 328 -12.30 -1.38 -24.10
N PRO A 329 -11.75 -2.20 -25.01
CA PRO A 329 -12.26 -3.53 -25.30
C PRO A 329 -11.93 -4.59 -24.23
N HIS A 330 -10.98 -4.31 -23.34
CA HIS A 330 -10.55 -5.19 -22.23
C HIS A 330 -10.83 -4.53 -20.88
N LYS A 331 -10.95 -5.35 -19.82
CA LYS A 331 -11.15 -4.89 -18.44
C LYS A 331 -10.14 -3.80 -18.09
N ARG A 332 -10.60 -2.71 -17.47
CA ARG A 332 -9.67 -1.75 -16.85
C ARG A 332 -9.05 -2.45 -15.63
N SER A 333 -7.80 -2.88 -15.75
CA SER A 333 -7.07 -3.53 -14.65
C SER A 333 -7.11 -2.62 -13.42
N GLY A 334 -7.52 -3.16 -12.26
CA GLY A 334 -7.95 -2.40 -11.08
C GLY A 334 -6.89 -1.58 -10.33
N TYR A 335 -5.78 -1.22 -10.99
CA TYR A 335 -4.96 -0.10 -10.56
C TYR A 335 -5.66 1.20 -10.94
N SER A 336 -5.64 2.17 -10.03
CA SER A 336 -6.19 3.51 -10.22
C SER A 336 -5.30 4.39 -11.13
N GLU A 337 -4.97 3.89 -12.32
CA GLU A 337 -4.26 4.60 -13.38
C GLU A 337 -5.22 4.98 -14.51
N GLY A 338 -5.18 6.25 -14.94
CA GLY A 338 -6.11 6.76 -15.97
C GLY A 338 -5.77 6.33 -17.41
N PRO A 339 -6.52 6.84 -18.42
CA PRO A 339 -6.25 6.61 -19.85
C PRO A 339 -6.56 5.17 -20.30
N PRO A 340 -5.86 4.55 -21.27
CA PRO A 340 -4.61 4.97 -21.93
C PRO A 340 -4.72 6.07 -23.01
N ALA A 341 -3.60 6.43 -23.65
CA ALA A 341 -3.54 7.39 -24.75
C ALA A 341 -4.16 6.82 -26.05
N ARG A 342 -4.78 7.68 -26.86
CA ARG A 342 -5.42 7.28 -28.13
C ARG A 342 -4.37 6.94 -29.20
N PRO A 343 -4.58 5.90 -30.03
CA PRO A 343 -3.81 5.74 -31.27
C PRO A 343 -4.18 6.86 -32.26
N ALA A 344 -3.19 7.36 -32.98
CA ALA A 344 -3.39 8.41 -33.98
C ALA A 344 -4.14 7.86 -35.21
N PHE A 345 -5.29 8.43 -35.52
CA PHE A 345 -6.02 8.11 -36.76
C PHE A 345 -5.30 8.78 -37.94
N VAL A 346 -4.77 7.97 -38.87
CA VAL A 346 -4.22 8.47 -40.13
C VAL A 346 -5.39 8.82 -41.06
N ALA A 347 -5.72 10.11 -41.15
CA ALA A 347 -6.71 10.60 -42.10
C ALA A 347 -6.10 10.62 -43.51
N ALA A 348 -6.54 9.70 -44.37
CA ALA A 348 -6.21 9.72 -45.80
C ALA A 348 -6.82 10.95 -46.49
N ALA A 349 -6.13 11.45 -47.52
CA ALA A 349 -6.41 12.74 -48.12
C ALA A 349 -7.73 12.80 -48.92
N TYR A 350 -8.46 13.90 -48.75
CA TYR A 350 -9.43 14.39 -49.74
C TYR A 350 -9.28 15.91 -49.85
N ALA A 351 -8.72 16.38 -50.96
CA ALA A 351 -8.49 17.81 -51.20
C ALA A 351 -9.50 18.35 -52.21
N PRO A 352 -10.30 19.38 -51.87
CA PRO A 352 -10.99 20.19 -52.86
C PRO A 352 -10.10 21.35 -53.33
N SER A 353 -10.11 21.59 -54.63
CA SER A 353 -9.43 22.73 -55.28
C SER A 353 -9.99 24.07 -54.77
N ALA A 354 -9.09 24.97 -54.35
CA ALA A 354 -9.43 26.35 -53.99
C ALA A 354 -8.81 27.31 -55.02
N ALA A 355 -9.58 27.61 -56.08
CA ALA A 355 -9.31 28.70 -56.99
C ALA A 355 -10.41 29.77 -56.84
N ALA A 356 -10.01 31.04 -56.99
CA ALA A 356 -10.85 32.25 -56.92
C ALA A 356 -11.51 32.58 -55.56
N VAL A 357 -10.88 33.48 -54.79
CA VAL A 357 -11.38 34.86 -54.61
C VAL A 357 -10.17 35.79 -54.46
N MET A 358 -10.03 36.76 -55.37
CA MET A 358 -9.16 37.93 -55.13
C MET A 358 -9.97 39.05 -54.48
N GLY A 359 -9.35 39.78 -53.54
CA GLY A 359 -9.77 41.14 -53.20
C GLY A 359 -10.05 41.40 -51.73
N ALA A 360 -9.04 41.92 -51.01
CA ALA A 360 -9.17 43.05 -50.08
C ALA A 360 -7.78 43.39 -49.51
N ALA A 361 -7.15 44.45 -50.01
CA ALA A 361 -5.96 45.01 -49.39
C ALA A 361 -6.35 45.73 -48.09
N GLY A 362 -5.70 45.39 -46.98
CA GLY A 362 -6.05 45.92 -45.65
C GLY A 362 -5.24 45.32 -44.51
N VAL A 363 -4.00 44.88 -44.77
CA VAL A 363 -3.11 44.31 -43.76
C VAL A 363 -2.51 45.43 -42.91
N ALA A 364 -3.33 46.01 -42.03
CA ALA A 364 -2.80 46.50 -40.78
C ALA A 364 -2.06 45.33 -40.13
N GLN A 365 -0.79 45.52 -39.77
CA GLN A 365 -0.02 44.52 -39.03
C GLN A 365 -0.74 44.27 -37.71
N ARG A 366 -1.60 43.23 -37.68
CA ARG A 366 -2.19 42.75 -36.44
C ARG A 366 -1.03 42.28 -35.58
N SER A 367 -0.65 43.12 -34.62
CA SER A 367 0.23 42.77 -33.53
C SER A 367 -0.34 41.50 -32.91
N GLY A 368 0.24 40.34 -33.26
CA GLY A 368 -0.29 39.05 -32.84
C GLY A 368 -0.54 39.08 -31.34
N SER A 369 -1.69 38.56 -30.90
CA SER A 369 -2.08 38.67 -29.49
C SER A 369 -0.98 38.05 -28.62
N ALA A 370 -0.88 38.46 -27.36
CA ALA A 370 0.11 37.88 -26.46
C ALA A 370 0.00 36.34 -26.41
N VAL A 371 -1.24 35.82 -26.55
CA VAL A 371 -1.57 34.40 -26.69
C VAL A 371 -1.00 33.81 -27.98
N ASP A 372 -1.24 34.42 -29.14
CA ASP A 372 -0.70 33.94 -30.44
C ASP A 372 0.84 33.88 -30.43
N LYS A 373 1.47 34.91 -29.84
CA LYS A 373 2.93 34.96 -29.69
C LYS A 373 3.42 33.83 -28.79
N GLU A 374 2.80 33.61 -27.65
CA GLU A 374 3.22 32.54 -26.71
C GLU A 374 2.97 31.14 -27.29
N LEU A 375 1.86 30.92 -28.01
CA LEU A 375 1.60 29.68 -28.74
C LEU A 375 2.63 29.43 -29.84
N ALA A 376 3.06 30.48 -30.57
CA ALA A 376 4.11 30.38 -31.57
C ALA A 376 5.49 30.01 -30.98
N HIS A 377 5.80 30.46 -29.76
CA HIS A 377 7.00 30.04 -29.03
C HIS A 377 6.92 28.60 -28.50
N ASN A 378 5.70 28.06 -28.30
CA ASN A 378 5.45 26.77 -27.67
C ASN A 378 4.70 25.79 -28.61
N PRO A 379 5.27 25.41 -29.78
CA PRO A 379 4.57 24.58 -30.78
C PRO A 379 4.21 23.17 -30.28
N GLY A 380 4.90 22.66 -29.26
CA GLY A 380 4.54 21.40 -28.59
C GLY A 380 3.20 21.48 -27.85
N VAL A 381 2.87 22.63 -27.26
CA VAL A 381 1.57 22.88 -26.61
C VAL A 381 0.48 22.92 -27.69
N VAL A 382 0.69 23.69 -28.77
CA VAL A 382 -0.27 23.82 -29.88
C VAL A 382 -0.67 22.46 -30.47
N ARG A 383 0.29 21.54 -30.64
CA ARG A 383 0.03 20.17 -31.15
C ARG A 383 -0.78 19.29 -30.19
N GLY A 384 -0.75 19.59 -28.88
CA GLY A 384 -1.50 18.85 -27.87
C GLY A 384 -2.92 19.37 -27.63
N LEU A 385 -3.19 20.64 -27.95
CA LEU A 385 -4.48 21.27 -27.73
C LEU A 385 -5.46 21.01 -28.88
N ASP A 386 -6.73 20.78 -28.53
CA ASP A 386 -7.83 20.75 -29.48
C ASP A 386 -8.39 22.15 -29.78
N ALA A 387 -9.27 22.22 -30.77
CA ALA A 387 -9.87 23.47 -31.23
C ALA A 387 -10.79 24.15 -30.18
N GLU A 388 -11.27 23.42 -29.17
CA GLU A 388 -12.08 24.00 -28.09
C GLU A 388 -11.17 24.67 -27.06
N ALA A 389 -10.10 24.01 -26.63
CA ALA A 389 -9.10 24.58 -25.72
C ALA A 389 -8.39 25.81 -26.34
N LEU A 390 -8.06 25.77 -27.64
CA LEU A 390 -7.51 26.92 -28.36
C LEU A 390 -8.51 28.10 -28.42
N ARG A 391 -9.80 27.83 -28.67
CA ARG A 391 -10.85 28.86 -28.66
C ARG A 391 -11.02 29.46 -27.26
N ALA A 392 -11.01 28.62 -26.21
CA ALA A 392 -11.09 29.07 -24.83
C ALA A 392 -9.91 29.97 -24.44
N LEU A 393 -8.68 29.61 -24.84
CA LEU A 393 -7.51 30.48 -24.64
C LEU A 393 -7.61 31.82 -25.39
N SER A 394 -8.19 31.84 -26.60
CA SER A 394 -8.40 33.10 -27.34
C SER A 394 -9.49 34.01 -26.77
N GLN A 395 -10.40 33.46 -25.95
CA GLN A 395 -11.50 34.18 -25.30
C GLN A 395 -11.20 34.55 -23.84
N ALA A 396 -10.19 33.94 -23.24
CA ALA A 396 -9.75 34.22 -21.87
C ALA A 396 -8.99 35.55 -21.76
N ASP A 397 -8.75 36.00 -20.53
CA ASP A 397 -7.81 37.10 -20.28
C ASP A 397 -6.43 36.77 -20.90
N PRO A 398 -5.84 37.67 -21.72
CA PRO A 398 -4.58 37.38 -22.42
C PRO A 398 -3.42 37.05 -21.49
N GLY A 399 -3.36 37.67 -20.30
CA GLY A 399 -2.33 37.35 -19.31
C GLY A 399 -2.52 35.96 -18.72
N ARG A 400 -3.76 35.61 -18.38
CA ARG A 400 -4.10 34.28 -17.87
C ARG A 400 -3.87 33.17 -18.89
N ALA A 401 -4.22 33.41 -20.16
CA ALA A 401 -3.98 32.48 -21.24
C ALA A 401 -2.48 32.21 -21.42
N VAL A 402 -1.64 33.25 -21.42
CA VAL A 402 -0.17 33.14 -21.47
C VAL A 402 0.39 32.35 -20.28
N GLU A 403 -0.09 32.61 -19.05
CA GLU A 403 0.29 31.82 -17.86
C GLU A 403 -0.03 30.33 -18.03
N ILE A 404 -1.24 30.01 -18.48
CA ILE A 404 -1.68 28.61 -18.67
C ILE A 404 -0.86 27.93 -19.78
N ILE A 405 -0.53 28.63 -20.88
CA ILE A 405 0.32 28.08 -21.94
C ILE A 405 1.72 27.74 -21.40
N ARG A 406 2.29 28.59 -20.54
CA ARG A 406 3.58 28.34 -19.89
C ARG A 406 3.53 27.19 -18.88
N ASP A 407 2.47 27.11 -18.07
CA ASP A 407 2.24 25.99 -17.16
C ASP A 407 2.16 24.65 -17.92
N VAL A 408 1.46 24.62 -19.06
CA VAL A 408 1.36 23.42 -19.92
C VAL A 408 2.68 23.12 -20.61
N ALA A 409 3.42 24.13 -21.07
CA ALA A 409 4.74 23.93 -21.68
C ALA A 409 5.75 23.33 -20.69
N ALA A 410 5.84 23.90 -19.48
CA ALA A 410 6.72 23.41 -18.42
C ALA A 410 6.37 21.98 -17.96
N LYS A 411 5.09 21.60 -18.03
CA LYS A 411 4.58 20.29 -17.59
C LYS A 411 4.21 19.36 -18.74
N LEU A 412 4.66 19.63 -19.97
CA LEU A 412 4.16 18.93 -21.17
C LEU A 412 4.34 17.40 -21.13
N MET A 413 5.43 16.94 -20.47
CA MET A 413 5.71 15.51 -20.28
C MET A 413 4.90 14.85 -19.14
N GLN A 414 4.31 15.66 -18.26
CA GLN A 414 3.49 15.20 -17.11
C GLN A 414 1.99 15.34 -17.40
N VAL A 415 1.58 16.33 -18.20
CA VAL A 415 0.19 16.64 -18.53
C VAL A 415 -0.27 15.75 -19.70
N ARG A 416 -0.83 14.59 -19.35
CA ARG A 416 -1.34 13.57 -20.29
C ARG A 416 -2.42 14.07 -21.26
N ASN A 417 -3.19 15.08 -20.88
CA ASN A 417 -4.21 15.71 -21.71
C ASN A 417 -4.15 17.24 -21.51
N PRO A 418 -3.41 17.98 -22.36
CA PRO A 418 -3.24 19.41 -22.18
C PRO A 418 -4.52 20.21 -22.43
N SER A 419 -5.42 19.78 -23.33
CA SER A 419 -6.73 20.43 -23.50
C SER A 419 -7.54 20.43 -22.21
N ALA A 420 -7.65 19.28 -21.55
CA ALA A 420 -8.38 19.15 -20.30
C ALA A 420 -7.75 20.01 -19.18
N PHE A 421 -6.41 20.06 -19.13
CA PHE A 421 -5.69 20.93 -18.19
C PHE A 421 -5.98 22.41 -18.44
N VAL A 422 -5.93 22.87 -19.71
CA VAL A 422 -6.27 24.26 -20.09
C VAL A 422 -7.70 24.61 -19.66
N MET A 423 -8.67 23.78 -20.02
CA MET A 423 -10.08 24.01 -19.69
C MET A 423 -10.33 24.02 -18.18
N GLN A 424 -9.69 23.12 -17.43
CA GLN A 424 -9.76 23.09 -15.96
C GLN A 424 -9.08 24.31 -15.32
N ALA A 425 -7.92 24.74 -15.84
CA ALA A 425 -7.16 25.88 -15.34
C ALA A 425 -7.85 27.23 -15.61
N LEU A 426 -8.56 27.35 -16.74
CA LEU A 426 -9.42 28.49 -17.06
C LEU A 426 -10.70 28.49 -16.21
N LYS A 427 -11.34 27.32 -16.02
CA LYS A 427 -12.54 27.20 -15.19
C LYS A 427 -12.27 27.49 -13.71
N ALA A 428 -11.12 27.06 -13.19
CA ALA A 428 -10.72 27.30 -11.81
C ALA A 428 -10.27 28.75 -11.56
N PHE A 429 -9.57 29.36 -12.53
CA PHE A 429 -9.01 30.71 -12.42
C PHE A 429 -9.18 31.45 -13.76
N PRO A 430 -10.33 32.10 -14.00
CA PRO A 430 -10.63 32.78 -15.27
C PRO A 430 -9.88 34.10 -15.46
N GLN A 431 -9.34 34.67 -14.37
CA GLN A 431 -8.52 35.88 -14.38
C GLN A 431 -7.06 35.54 -14.13
N ARG A 432 -6.16 36.45 -14.54
CA ARG A 432 -4.72 36.37 -14.36
C ARG A 432 -4.35 36.13 -12.88
N ARG A 433 -3.33 35.31 -12.60
CA ARG A 433 -2.90 35.03 -11.21
C ARG A 433 -2.22 36.23 -10.51
N GLY A 434 -1.99 37.33 -11.22
CA GLY A 434 -1.18 38.45 -10.73
C GLY A 434 0.31 38.12 -10.83
N ASP A 435 1.16 38.88 -10.13
CA ASP A 435 2.55 38.45 -9.96
C ASP A 435 2.58 37.20 -9.05
N PRO A 436 3.21 36.08 -9.45
CA PRO A 436 3.33 34.90 -8.59
C PRO A 436 4.14 35.16 -7.31
N ASN A 437 4.81 36.32 -7.19
CA ASN A 437 5.54 36.76 -6.02
C ASN A 437 4.83 37.89 -5.24
N ASP A 438 3.55 38.17 -5.51
CA ASP A 438 2.75 39.13 -4.74
C ASP A 438 1.71 38.41 -3.86
N VAL A 439 2.01 38.40 -2.56
CA VAL A 439 1.17 37.80 -1.49
C VAL A 439 -0.15 38.54 -1.34
N ASP A 440 -0.17 39.87 -1.43
CA ASP A 440 -1.40 40.66 -1.30
C ASP A 440 -2.29 40.49 -2.54
N SER A 441 -1.73 40.36 -3.75
CA SER A 441 -2.47 39.94 -4.94
C SER A 441 -3.08 38.54 -4.80
N ALA A 442 -2.36 37.58 -4.21
CA ALA A 442 -2.91 36.24 -3.97
C ALA A 442 -4.05 36.25 -2.94
N LEU A 443 -3.91 37.03 -1.86
CA LEU A 443 -4.96 37.20 -0.84
C LEU A 443 -6.17 37.98 -1.39
N ALA A 444 -5.98 38.94 -2.29
CA ALA A 444 -7.06 39.66 -2.96
C ALA A 444 -7.90 38.76 -3.89
N ARG A 445 -7.26 37.80 -4.58
CA ARG A 445 -7.94 36.76 -5.38
C ARG A 445 -8.78 35.80 -4.52
N LEU A 446 -8.45 35.65 -3.23
CA LEU A 446 -9.02 34.65 -2.34
C LEU A 446 -9.60 35.29 -1.06
N PRO A 447 -10.64 36.14 -1.18
CA PRO A 447 -11.17 36.92 -0.06
C PRO A 447 -11.69 36.05 1.10
N ARG A 448 -12.16 34.83 0.82
CA ARG A 448 -12.54 33.85 1.86
C ARG A 448 -11.35 33.37 2.70
N VAL A 449 -10.21 33.11 2.06
CA VAL A 449 -8.98 32.72 2.77
C VAL A 449 -8.47 33.90 3.57
N ARG A 450 -8.36 35.09 2.94
CA ARG A 450 -7.94 36.32 3.62
C ARG A 450 -8.79 36.64 4.85
N ALA A 451 -10.11 36.50 4.78
CA ALA A 451 -11.03 36.76 5.90
C ALA A 451 -10.98 35.69 7.02
N ALA A 452 -10.41 34.52 6.75
CA ALA A 452 -10.27 33.43 7.73
C ALA A 452 -8.86 33.38 8.38
N LEU A 453 -7.92 34.21 7.91
CA LEU A 453 -6.58 34.34 8.49
C LEU A 453 -6.54 35.48 9.50
N ASP A 454 -5.93 35.22 10.66
CA ASP A 454 -5.54 36.21 11.65
C ASP A 454 -4.32 37.05 11.20
N GLU A 455 -4.13 38.21 11.84
CA GLU A 455 -3.05 39.13 11.46
C GLU A 455 -1.66 38.51 11.66
N ALA A 456 -1.52 37.55 12.59
CA ALA A 456 -0.27 36.82 12.79
C ALA A 456 0.08 35.91 11.59
N ALA A 457 -0.90 35.17 11.02
CA ALA A 457 -0.69 34.39 9.81
C ALA A 457 -0.50 35.27 8.57
N LEU A 458 -1.22 36.40 8.47
CA LEU A 458 -1.04 37.39 7.40
C LEU A 458 0.37 38.00 7.44
N GLN A 459 0.86 38.39 8.60
CA GLN A 459 2.22 38.91 8.79
C GLN A 459 3.27 37.84 8.44
N ARG A 460 3.09 36.59 8.89
CA ARG A 460 3.96 35.46 8.51
C ARG A 460 4.00 35.20 7.01
N LEU A 461 2.90 35.41 6.29
CA LEU A 461 2.86 35.29 4.82
C LEU A 461 3.64 36.43 4.13
N ARG A 462 3.60 37.66 4.65
CA ARG A 462 4.37 38.80 4.14
C ARG A 462 5.87 38.70 4.41
N GLU A 463 6.26 38.05 5.51
CA GLU A 463 7.66 37.83 5.91
C GLU A 463 8.30 36.60 5.26
N ALA A 464 7.50 35.68 4.72
CA ALA A 464 7.98 34.48 4.04
C ALA A 464 8.48 34.77 2.62
N ASP A 465 9.19 33.80 2.02
CA ASP A 465 9.44 33.79 0.57
C ASP A 465 8.11 33.95 -0.18
N PRO A 466 7.94 34.96 -1.07
CA PRO A 466 6.64 35.25 -1.65
C PRO A 466 6.09 34.10 -2.49
N ALA A 467 6.94 33.40 -3.23
CA ALA A 467 6.51 32.24 -4.02
C ALA A 467 6.02 31.08 -3.13
N ARG A 468 6.65 30.87 -1.98
CA ARG A 468 6.18 29.93 -0.94
C ARG A 468 4.89 30.39 -0.27
N ALA A 469 4.75 31.68 0.03
CA ALA A 469 3.55 32.25 0.63
C ALA A 469 2.33 32.08 -0.29
N VAL A 470 2.48 32.39 -1.58
CA VAL A 470 1.42 32.19 -2.59
C VAL A 470 1.09 30.70 -2.76
N GLU A 471 2.07 29.80 -2.76
CA GLU A 471 1.84 28.35 -2.76
C GLU A 471 0.95 27.92 -1.58
N VAL A 472 1.29 28.35 -0.36
CA VAL A 472 0.53 28.00 0.86
C VAL A 472 -0.88 28.59 0.86
N ILE A 473 -1.08 29.81 0.33
CA ILE A 473 -2.41 30.42 0.17
C ILE A 473 -3.29 29.60 -0.79
N GLU A 474 -2.75 29.18 -1.93
CA GLU A 474 -3.49 28.33 -2.89
C GLU A 474 -3.78 26.93 -2.31
N ASP A 475 -2.86 26.38 -1.50
CA ASP A 475 -3.00 25.09 -0.82
C ASP A 475 -4.12 25.11 0.24
N VAL A 476 -4.33 26.24 0.92
CA VAL A 476 -5.47 26.47 1.83
C VAL A 476 -6.78 26.64 1.05
N ALA A 477 -6.76 27.36 -0.08
CA ALA A 477 -7.95 27.54 -0.91
C ALA A 477 -8.45 26.23 -1.55
N ALA A 478 -7.54 25.32 -1.89
CA ALA A 478 -7.86 24.02 -2.47
C ALA A 478 -8.47 23.02 -1.47
N LYS A 479 -8.16 23.17 -0.17
CA LYS A 479 -8.59 22.25 0.90
C LYS A 479 -9.80 22.84 1.64
N THR A 480 -11.00 22.37 1.28
CA THR A 480 -12.26 22.83 1.86
C THR A 480 -12.49 22.39 3.30
N ASP A 481 -11.65 21.51 3.83
CA ASP A 481 -11.71 20.88 5.15
C ASP A 481 -10.77 21.49 6.20
N VAL A 482 -10.04 22.57 5.88
CA VAL A 482 -9.10 23.22 6.81
C VAL A 482 -9.85 24.00 7.89
N HIS A 483 -10.08 23.35 9.03
CA HIS A 483 -10.82 23.93 10.17
C HIS A 483 -10.17 25.17 10.80
N ASN A 484 -8.84 25.30 10.74
CA ASN A 484 -8.12 26.49 11.19
C ASN A 484 -7.01 26.86 10.16
N PRO A 485 -7.30 27.78 9.22
CA PRO A 485 -6.36 28.12 8.16
C PRO A 485 -5.14 28.89 8.67
N SER A 486 -5.24 29.72 9.71
CA SER A 486 -4.08 30.39 10.31
C SER A 486 -3.06 29.40 10.86
N ALA A 487 -3.51 28.42 11.64
CA ALA A 487 -2.64 27.37 12.16
C ALA A 487 -2.03 26.52 11.03
N PHE A 488 -2.78 26.27 9.95
CA PHE A 488 -2.25 25.59 8.76
C PHE A 488 -1.14 26.41 8.09
N VAL A 489 -1.36 27.70 7.81
CA VAL A 489 -0.39 28.61 7.20
C VAL A 489 0.89 28.67 8.03
N VAL A 490 0.79 28.97 9.33
CA VAL A 490 1.94 29.09 10.22
C VAL A 490 2.73 27.79 10.28
N LYS A 491 2.05 26.63 10.34
CA LYS A 491 2.69 25.31 10.33
C LYS A 491 3.35 24.99 8.98
N ALA A 492 2.71 25.33 7.86
CA ALA A 492 3.22 25.06 6.51
C ALA A 492 4.47 25.89 6.17
N LEU A 493 4.52 27.14 6.63
CA LEU A 493 5.69 28.02 6.51
C LEU A 493 6.82 27.61 7.47
N THR A 494 6.48 27.25 8.72
CA THR A 494 7.49 26.81 9.71
C THR A 494 8.13 25.47 9.32
N ALA A 495 7.36 24.54 8.74
CA ALA A 495 7.89 23.25 8.28
C ALA A 495 8.72 23.37 6.99
N HIS A 496 8.35 24.28 6.10
CA HIS A 496 9.02 24.52 4.82
C HIS A 496 9.02 26.02 4.49
N PRO A 497 10.09 26.75 4.86
CA PRO A 497 10.18 28.19 4.63
C PRO A 497 10.46 28.57 3.17
N LEU A 498 10.88 27.61 2.34
CA LEU A 498 11.13 27.77 0.90
C LEU A 498 10.10 26.98 0.07
N LYS A 499 9.86 27.44 -1.16
CA LYS A 499 8.92 26.84 -2.13
C LYS A 499 9.13 25.33 -2.29
N ARG A 500 8.06 24.54 -2.22
CA ARG A 500 8.16 23.08 -2.36
C ARG A 500 8.28 22.70 -3.84
N GLY A 501 9.39 22.07 -4.22
CA GLY A 501 9.49 21.31 -5.47
C GLY A 501 9.79 22.11 -6.73
N HIS A 502 10.66 23.12 -6.66
CA HIS A 502 11.33 23.67 -7.84
C HIS A 502 12.85 23.71 -7.60
N GLU A 503 13.48 22.54 -7.53
CA GLU A 503 14.93 22.46 -7.64
C GLU A 503 15.32 22.70 -9.11
N ASP A 504 15.62 23.95 -9.45
CA ASP A 504 16.52 24.20 -10.56
C ASP A 504 17.89 23.60 -10.20
N HIS A 505 18.32 22.60 -10.96
CA HIS A 505 19.62 21.93 -10.74
C HIS A 505 20.78 22.86 -11.09
N ALA A 506 21.12 23.79 -10.20
CA ALA A 506 22.28 24.66 -10.29
C ALA A 506 23.01 24.80 -8.94
N ALA A 507 24.31 24.52 -8.95
CA ALA A 507 25.28 24.69 -7.85
C ALA A 507 25.03 23.88 -6.56
N VAL A 508 25.56 22.65 -6.53
CA VAL A 508 25.88 21.95 -5.27
C VAL A 508 26.99 22.72 -4.53
N VAL A 509 26.59 23.58 -3.59
CA VAL A 509 27.51 24.10 -2.57
C VAL A 509 27.52 23.11 -1.41
N LEU A 510 28.61 22.36 -1.28
CA LEU A 510 28.81 21.40 -0.19
C LEU A 510 28.74 22.11 1.18
N PRO A 511 27.99 21.58 2.17
CA PRO A 511 28.03 22.13 3.52
C PRO A 511 29.40 21.85 4.16
N PRO A 512 29.95 22.81 4.95
CA PRO A 512 31.29 22.65 5.53
C PRO A 512 31.31 21.52 6.57
N VAL A 513 32.36 20.70 6.48
CA VAL A 513 32.60 19.56 7.38
C VAL A 513 32.80 20.08 8.81
N LYS A 514 31.92 19.65 9.73
CA LYS A 514 32.02 20.01 11.15
C LYS A 514 33.21 19.29 11.80
N HIS A 515 34.33 20.00 11.96
CA HIS A 515 35.47 19.50 12.71
C HIS A 515 35.10 19.22 14.17
N PHE A 516 35.36 17.99 14.60
CA PHE A 516 35.18 17.55 15.99
C PHE A 516 36.27 18.19 16.86
N ARG A 517 35.90 19.11 17.77
CA ARG A 517 36.81 19.65 18.79
C ARG A 517 36.65 18.86 20.10
N PRO A 518 37.72 18.25 20.64
CA PRO A 518 37.69 17.66 21.97
C PRO A 518 37.84 18.77 23.03
N THR A 519 36.83 18.98 23.86
CA THR A 519 36.94 19.88 25.02
C THR A 519 37.65 19.19 26.18
N LEU A 520 38.68 19.85 26.70
CA LEU A 520 39.47 19.42 27.84
C LEU A 520 38.63 19.33 29.12
N ALA A 521 38.97 18.37 29.96
CA ALA A 521 38.38 18.23 31.29
C ALA A 521 38.83 19.37 32.22
N ALA A 522 37.88 19.96 32.94
CA ALA A 522 38.15 20.83 34.09
C ALA A 522 37.57 20.16 35.35
N SER A 523 38.45 19.80 36.28
CA SER A 523 38.11 19.24 37.60
C SER A 523 37.67 20.33 38.57
N MET A 524 36.68 20.07 39.44
CA MET A 524 36.48 20.67 40.76
C MET A 524 35.40 19.85 41.53
N PRO A 525 35.20 19.99 42.86
CA PRO A 525 35.55 18.88 43.76
C PRO A 525 34.38 18.16 44.46
N ARG A 526 34.71 17.02 45.09
CA ARG A 526 33.82 16.25 45.99
C ARG A 526 33.54 16.99 47.30
N GLY A 527 32.30 16.89 47.80
CA GLY A 527 31.95 17.34 49.15
C GLY A 527 30.64 16.75 49.70
N ALA A 528 30.77 15.94 50.75
CA ALA A 528 29.75 15.48 51.72
C ALA A 528 28.64 14.48 51.26
N PRO A 529 28.18 13.58 52.17
CA PRO A 529 27.17 12.56 51.90
C PRO A 529 25.77 12.91 52.45
N GLN A 530 24.72 12.39 51.84
CA GLN A 530 23.39 12.25 52.46
C GLN A 530 22.83 10.84 52.24
N MET A 531 22.24 10.30 53.32
CA MET A 531 21.34 9.14 53.29
C MET A 531 19.93 9.59 52.83
N HIS A 532 19.01 8.62 52.65
CA HIS A 532 17.65 8.74 52.06
C HIS A 532 17.63 8.63 50.52
N ASP A 533 16.77 7.85 49.84
CA ASP A 533 15.77 6.84 50.27
C ASP A 533 15.68 5.70 49.23
N LEU A 534 15.32 4.48 49.64
CA LEU A 534 15.38 3.26 48.81
C LEU A 534 14.18 3.02 47.86
N ASN A 535 13.46 4.08 47.43
CA ASN A 535 12.25 3.93 46.60
C ASN A 535 12.23 4.71 45.26
N GLY A 536 13.35 5.33 44.86
CA GLY A 536 13.44 6.18 43.66
C GLY A 536 14.06 5.53 42.40
N GLY A 537 14.31 4.22 42.38
CA GLY A 537 15.23 3.60 41.42
C GLY A 537 14.76 3.45 39.97
N THR A 538 13.45 3.31 39.72
CA THR A 538 12.92 2.89 38.40
C THR A 538 12.84 4.02 37.38
N THR A 539 12.39 5.21 37.78
CA THR A 539 12.22 6.36 36.87
C THR A 539 13.55 6.89 36.34
N SER A 540 14.59 6.90 37.18
CA SER A 540 15.94 7.32 36.79
C SER A 540 16.56 6.42 35.71
N SER A 541 16.23 5.12 35.71
CA SER A 541 16.73 4.19 34.68
C SER A 541 16.09 4.47 33.32
N LEU A 542 14.79 4.78 33.27
CA LEU A 542 14.08 5.04 32.02
C LEU A 542 14.57 6.31 31.33
N ALA A 543 14.83 7.38 32.08
CA ALA A 543 15.36 8.65 31.54
C ALA A 543 16.68 8.45 30.75
N SER A 544 17.53 7.50 31.17
CA SER A 544 18.79 7.17 30.48
C SER A 544 18.63 6.48 29.12
N THR A 545 17.44 5.91 28.83
CA THR A 545 17.12 5.23 27.56
C THR A 545 16.51 6.15 26.51
N LEU A 546 16.16 7.39 26.89
CA LEU A 546 15.62 8.40 25.97
C LEU A 546 16.75 9.04 25.16
N ASP A 547 16.46 9.47 23.93
CA ASP A 547 17.41 10.25 23.14
C ASP A 547 17.58 11.68 23.68
N GLU A 548 18.66 12.35 23.24
CA GLU A 548 18.97 13.72 23.68
C GLU A 548 17.83 14.72 23.44
N GLN A 549 17.01 14.52 22.40
CA GLN A 549 15.91 15.45 22.09
C GLN A 549 14.77 15.26 23.09
N ALA A 550 14.36 14.03 23.38
CA ALA A 550 13.37 13.73 24.41
C ALA A 550 13.85 14.13 25.81
N GLN A 551 15.14 13.94 26.13
CA GLN A 551 15.73 14.42 27.38
C GLN A 551 15.68 15.95 27.50
N ARG A 552 16.05 16.70 26.44
CA ARG A 552 15.94 18.17 26.43
C ARG A 552 14.49 18.66 26.54
N LEU A 553 13.55 17.97 25.92
CA LEU A 553 12.12 18.29 26.03
C LEU A 553 11.60 18.07 27.46
N LEU A 554 11.97 16.98 28.13
CA LEU A 554 11.64 16.77 29.55
C LEU A 554 12.30 17.81 30.47
N ALA A 555 13.56 18.16 30.22
CA ALA A 555 14.28 19.17 31.02
C ALA A 555 13.72 20.60 30.85
N ALA A 556 13.05 20.88 29.73
CA ALA A 556 12.39 22.17 29.46
C ALA A 556 10.90 22.19 29.84
N ALA A 557 10.32 21.04 30.23
CA ALA A 557 8.94 20.93 30.62
C ALA A 557 8.71 21.33 32.08
N ASP A 558 7.45 21.54 32.46
CA ASP A 558 7.06 21.62 33.87
C ASP A 558 7.45 20.31 34.59
N PRO A 559 8.09 20.37 35.79
CA PRO A 559 8.63 19.17 36.44
C PRO A 559 7.54 18.19 36.90
N ALA A 560 6.35 18.67 37.28
CA ALA A 560 5.24 17.78 37.63
C ALA A 560 4.69 17.08 36.38
N ARG A 561 4.66 17.78 35.23
CA ARG A 561 4.30 17.18 33.93
C ARG A 561 5.35 16.18 33.44
N ALA A 562 6.63 16.48 33.59
CA ALA A 562 7.71 15.57 33.25
C ALA A 562 7.65 14.28 34.07
N GLN A 563 7.36 14.38 35.38
CA GLN A 563 7.12 13.23 36.23
C GLN A 563 5.89 12.41 35.81
N GLU A 564 4.74 13.05 35.54
CA GLU A 564 3.52 12.36 35.06
C GLU A 564 3.79 11.54 33.79
N ILE A 565 4.59 12.07 32.86
CA ILE A 565 4.96 11.37 31.62
C ILE A 565 5.92 10.20 31.86
N LEU A 566 6.87 10.34 32.80
CA LEU A 566 7.78 9.25 33.17
C LEU A 566 7.04 8.13 33.93
N GLU A 567 6.04 8.46 34.75
CA GLU A 567 5.13 7.51 35.39
C GLU A 567 4.26 6.79 34.33
N GLU A 568 3.63 7.53 33.40
CA GLU A 568 2.82 6.96 32.30
C GLU A 568 3.67 6.06 31.36
N LEU A 569 4.95 6.42 31.14
CA LEU A 569 5.90 5.61 30.37
C LEU A 569 6.35 4.35 31.11
N ALA A 570 6.53 4.42 32.44
CA ALA A 570 6.88 3.27 33.28
C ALA A 570 5.73 2.26 33.37
N GLU A 571 4.50 2.74 33.55
CA GLU A 571 3.29 1.90 33.55
C GLU A 571 3.11 1.17 32.20
N LYS A 572 3.44 1.84 31.08
CA LYS A 572 3.34 1.31 29.72
C LYS A 572 4.65 0.68 29.20
N ALA A 573 5.60 0.38 30.08
CA ALA A 573 6.86 -0.26 29.71
C ALA A 573 6.60 -1.60 29.00
N GLY A 574 7.20 -1.78 27.82
CA GLY A 574 6.97 -2.94 26.94
C GLY A 574 5.80 -2.79 25.94
N GLN A 575 4.83 -1.91 26.19
CA GLN A 575 3.80 -1.56 25.19
C GLN A 575 4.27 -0.43 24.27
N VAL A 576 5.05 0.52 24.81
CA VAL A 576 5.62 1.64 24.05
C VAL A 576 6.84 1.20 23.24
N ARG A 577 6.66 1.05 21.91
CA ARG A 577 7.72 0.63 20.98
C ARG A 577 8.87 1.64 20.82
N ASN A 578 8.66 2.92 21.12
CA ASN A 578 9.68 3.97 21.10
C ASN A 578 9.38 5.00 22.20
N ALA A 579 10.19 4.96 23.27
CA ALA A 579 10.02 5.80 24.45
C ALA A 579 10.21 7.30 24.17
N SER A 580 11.23 7.68 23.39
CA SER A 580 11.48 9.08 23.02
C SER A 580 10.30 9.71 22.26
N ALA A 581 9.74 8.98 21.29
CA ALA A 581 8.61 9.43 20.49
C ALA A 581 7.33 9.59 21.34
N PHE A 582 7.14 8.71 22.33
CA PHE A 582 6.06 8.84 23.30
C PHE A 582 6.21 10.10 24.15
N VAL A 583 7.39 10.34 24.73
CA VAL A 583 7.70 11.54 25.53
C VAL A 583 7.47 12.82 24.74
N ALA A 584 8.03 12.92 23.53
CA ALA A 584 7.88 14.10 22.68
C ALA A 584 6.41 14.39 22.33
N ARG A 585 5.64 13.34 21.99
CA ARG A 585 4.20 13.48 21.69
C ARG A 585 3.37 13.83 22.93
N ALA A 586 3.69 13.25 24.08
CA ALA A 586 2.97 13.51 25.34
C ALA A 586 3.18 14.94 25.86
N LEU A 587 4.37 15.53 25.66
CA LEU A 587 4.65 16.94 25.92
C LEU A 587 4.01 17.88 24.89
N GLN A 588 4.04 17.52 23.60
CA GLN A 588 3.43 18.32 22.54
C GLN A 588 1.89 18.39 22.68
N GLN A 589 1.25 17.29 23.08
CA GLN A 589 -0.21 17.21 23.19
C GLN A 589 -0.74 17.81 24.50
N TYR A 590 0.04 17.72 25.59
CA TYR A 590 -0.31 18.30 26.89
C TYR A 590 0.95 18.89 27.55
N PRO A 591 1.23 20.20 27.37
CA PRO A 591 2.42 20.84 27.92
C PRO A 591 2.34 21.14 29.43
N HIS A 592 1.13 21.07 30.02
CA HIS A 592 0.87 21.32 31.44
C HIS A 592 0.44 20.03 32.17
N PRO A 593 0.73 19.88 33.48
CA PRO A 593 0.31 18.71 34.26
C PRO A 593 -1.20 18.52 34.20
N ARG A 594 -1.68 17.30 33.94
CA ARG A 594 -3.12 17.03 33.73
C ARG A 594 -3.95 17.04 35.02
N GLY A 595 -3.31 17.32 36.17
CA GLY A 595 -3.81 17.04 37.51
C GLY A 595 -3.73 15.54 37.81
N ARG A 596 -3.41 15.16 39.05
CA ARG A 596 -3.59 13.76 39.46
C ARG A 596 -5.07 13.41 39.30
N ARG A 597 -5.37 12.41 38.47
CA ARG A 597 -6.67 11.74 38.55
C ARG A 597 -6.80 11.22 39.98
N ALA A 598 -7.84 11.64 40.69
CA ALA A 598 -8.18 11.02 41.96
C ALA A 598 -8.57 9.56 41.66
N THR A 599 -7.71 8.64 42.09
CA THR A 599 -7.87 7.18 42.00
C THR A 599 -8.70 6.68 43.17
#